data_AF-A0A660YBU5-F1
#
_entry.id   AF-A0A660YBU5-F1
#
_cell.length_a   1.000
_cell.length_b   1.000
_cell.length_c   1.000
_cell.angle_alpha   90.00
_cell.angle_beta   90.00
_cell.angle_gamma   90.00
#
_symmetry.space_group_name_H-M   'P 1'
#
loop_
_entity.id
_entity.type
_entity.pdbx_description
1 polymer ?
#
loop_
_entity_poly.entity_id
_entity_poly.type
_entity_poly.pdbx_seq_one_letter_code
_entity_poly.pdbx_strand_id
1 'polypeptide(L)'
;MTSHLFPAPFNALEARLWDIRCRLHAPPPKAPPVEDVVIVDIDTRSLYKLGRYHQWPRSYHAKLIDLLSRDGALAVAFDVLFIDPDRFPEEDSSLVRATRGAGNVLHCLIFPEVDSLNFLYEMTQDPYLPLNPSSSYLIPDAPFPLRLRAEGPFPALARAAEGLGFVDIFPDPDGVVRSVPLFVRFLGRCYATLGLKVFLDLMGINSEDIELLPGRVAFELPDGPLEVPVDREGRMIINYRGGFRSFRYISYYDVLKGRVPEGFFRDKIVFVGSSAPGLMDLRSTPLSPKFPGVEIHANVLYDLLSGRFFRTLGKGRSFVLAALAALVSGLSASALRPPWGTFGTMACFGLLLYFGFFPSFSRGVWMPVVRPIWAGTVAYVGSFAHRLLTEEREKRRIKEAFGTYVSPLVVDQLLSHPELAELGGRRAVLTVLFSDLADFTPISEEMDPEELVAFLNEYLTEMTEVVLRHEGTVDKFEGDAIMAFFGAPLPLPDHPARAVKAALEMQRSLDSLRRRWAEEGKPQVRMRIGINTGEVVVGNMGSHKKMDYTVMGDAVNLAARLEGVNKVYRTEVLMSGST
;
A
#
# COMPACT_ATOMS: atom_id res chain seq x y z
N MET A 1 5.49 -2.35 -18.55
CA MET A 1 5.32 -2.16 -17.07
C MET A 1 6.49 -2.75 -16.26
N THR A 2 7.61 -2.03 -16.09
CA THR A 2 8.64 -2.39 -15.09
C THR A 2 9.00 -1.15 -14.27
N SER A 3 8.71 -1.17 -12.97
CA SER A 3 8.96 -0.08 -12.03
C SER A 3 9.85 -0.57 -10.89
N HIS A 4 11.08 -0.05 -10.82
CA HIS A 4 12.02 -0.29 -9.71
C HIS A 4 11.67 0.47 -8.41
N LEU A 5 10.51 1.12 -8.32
CA LEU A 5 10.10 1.89 -7.14
C LEU A 5 9.01 1.21 -6.29
N PHE A 6 8.21 0.29 -6.87
CA PHE A 6 7.18 -0.44 -6.13
C PHE A 6 7.00 -1.87 -6.70
N PRO A 7 6.87 -2.90 -5.84
CA PRO A 7 6.66 -4.30 -6.21
C PRO A 7 5.49 -4.56 -7.18
N ALA A 8 5.60 -5.62 -7.98
CA ALA A 8 4.55 -6.08 -8.91
C ALA A 8 3.12 -6.22 -8.32
N PRO A 9 2.93 -6.66 -7.05
CA PRO A 9 1.60 -6.77 -6.44
C PRO A 9 0.78 -5.48 -6.43
N PHE A 10 1.42 -4.31 -6.29
CA PHE A 10 0.70 -3.03 -6.27
C PHE A 10 0.07 -2.69 -7.62
N ASN A 11 0.77 -3.01 -8.71
CA ASN A 11 0.25 -2.79 -10.06
C ASN A 11 -0.93 -3.73 -10.35
N ALA A 12 -0.88 -4.98 -9.85
CA ALA A 12 -1.98 -5.93 -9.99
C ALA A 12 -3.25 -5.47 -9.24
N LEU A 13 -3.10 -4.95 -8.01
CA LEU A 13 -4.24 -4.41 -7.27
C LEU A 13 -4.82 -3.16 -7.95
N GLU A 14 -3.97 -2.27 -8.45
CA GLU A 14 -4.43 -1.07 -9.16
C GLU A 14 -5.17 -1.44 -10.46
N ALA A 15 -4.70 -2.44 -11.20
CA ALA A 15 -5.36 -2.96 -12.38
C ALA A 15 -6.74 -3.57 -12.06
N ARG A 16 -6.87 -4.29 -10.95
CA ARG A 16 -8.19 -4.78 -10.49
C ARG A 16 -9.13 -3.64 -10.09
N LEU A 17 -8.63 -2.60 -9.42
CA LEU A 17 -9.45 -1.43 -9.10
C LEU A 17 -9.89 -0.70 -10.38
N TRP A 18 -9.02 -0.62 -11.38
CA TRP A 18 -9.38 -0.12 -12.71
C TRP A 18 -10.55 -0.91 -13.31
N ASP A 19 -10.51 -2.24 -13.24
CA ASP A 19 -11.61 -3.07 -13.78
C ASP A 19 -12.94 -2.81 -13.07
N ILE A 20 -12.89 -2.61 -11.74
CA ILE A 20 -14.08 -2.24 -10.97
C ILE A 20 -14.60 -0.88 -11.43
N ARG A 21 -13.73 0.11 -11.67
CA ARG A 21 -14.14 1.43 -12.18
C ARG A 21 -14.79 1.31 -13.57
N CYS A 22 -14.20 0.55 -14.49
CA CYS A 22 -14.81 0.29 -15.80
C CYS A 22 -16.22 -0.29 -15.65
N ARG A 23 -16.43 -1.29 -14.78
CA ARG A 23 -17.76 -1.89 -14.56
C ARG A 23 -18.77 -0.93 -13.93
N LEU A 24 -18.33 -0.05 -13.03
CA LEU A 24 -19.19 0.93 -12.38
C LEU A 24 -19.62 2.07 -13.31
N HIS A 25 -18.76 2.44 -14.26
CA HIS A 25 -19.01 3.51 -15.24
C HIS A 25 -19.54 3.02 -16.58
N ALA A 26 -19.56 1.70 -16.79
CA ALA A 26 -20.15 1.11 -17.98
C ALA A 26 -21.64 1.52 -18.05
N PRO A 27 -22.13 1.92 -19.24
CA PRO A 27 -23.56 2.14 -19.45
C PRO A 27 -24.37 0.92 -19.04
N PRO A 28 -25.63 1.11 -18.62
CA PRO A 28 -26.50 -0.01 -18.33
C PRO A 28 -26.65 -0.90 -19.58
N PRO A 29 -26.83 -2.22 -19.42
CA PRO A 29 -26.94 -3.17 -20.54
C PRO A 29 -28.05 -2.89 -21.56
N LYS A 30 -28.99 -1.99 -21.25
CA LYS A 30 -30.09 -1.56 -22.12
C LYS A 30 -29.84 -0.22 -22.82
N ALA A 31 -28.65 0.37 -22.68
CA ALA A 31 -28.29 1.57 -23.41
C ALA A 31 -28.39 1.30 -24.94
N PRO A 32 -28.86 2.27 -25.73
CA PRO A 32 -28.87 2.13 -27.18
C PRO A 32 -27.44 1.91 -27.67
N PRO A 33 -27.21 0.96 -28.59
CA PRO A 33 -25.88 0.70 -29.11
C PRO A 33 -25.42 1.88 -29.98
N VAL A 34 -24.10 1.98 -30.18
CA VAL A 34 -23.54 2.84 -31.21
C VAL A 34 -23.98 2.31 -32.57
N GLU A 35 -24.55 3.20 -33.41
CA GLU A 35 -25.10 2.84 -34.72
C GLU A 35 -24.15 3.17 -35.88
N ASP A 36 -23.16 4.05 -35.69
CA ASP A 36 -22.24 4.49 -36.76
C ASP A 36 -21.14 3.47 -37.05
N VAL A 37 -20.81 2.65 -36.04
CA VAL A 37 -19.92 1.50 -36.15
C VAL A 37 -20.74 0.24 -35.92
N VAL A 38 -20.82 -0.61 -36.95
CA VAL A 38 -21.66 -1.82 -36.97
C VAL A 38 -20.79 -3.06 -37.04
N ILE A 39 -21.18 -4.09 -36.31
CA ILE A 39 -20.52 -5.40 -36.35
C ILE A 39 -21.43 -6.39 -37.08
N VAL A 40 -20.96 -6.87 -38.22
CA VAL A 40 -21.53 -8.02 -38.93
C VAL A 40 -20.93 -9.29 -38.32
N ASP A 41 -21.77 -9.98 -37.55
CA ASP A 41 -21.35 -11.00 -36.61
C ASP A 41 -21.51 -12.40 -37.18
N ILE A 42 -20.41 -13.16 -37.22
CA ILE A 42 -20.39 -14.61 -37.40
C ILE A 42 -20.91 -15.24 -36.11
N ASP A 43 -22.23 -15.16 -35.96
CA ASP A 43 -22.95 -15.56 -34.76
C ASP A 43 -23.36 -17.05 -34.81
N THR A 44 -23.87 -17.57 -33.69
CA THR A 44 -24.35 -18.96 -33.62
C THR A 44 -25.43 -19.25 -34.66
N ARG A 45 -26.27 -18.27 -35.01
CA ARG A 45 -27.28 -18.44 -36.07
C ARG A 45 -26.62 -18.64 -37.43
N SER A 46 -25.59 -17.85 -37.75
CA SER A 46 -24.86 -17.99 -39.00
C SER A 46 -24.21 -19.36 -39.12
N LEU A 47 -23.57 -19.85 -38.05
CA LEU A 47 -23.02 -21.20 -38.02
C LEU A 47 -24.10 -22.28 -38.18
N TYR A 48 -25.26 -22.11 -37.55
CA TYR A 48 -26.37 -23.05 -37.67
C TYR A 48 -26.96 -23.09 -39.09
N LYS A 49 -27.05 -21.95 -39.77
CA LYS A 49 -27.70 -21.84 -41.09
C LYS A 49 -26.77 -22.06 -42.27
N LEU A 50 -25.49 -21.73 -42.14
CA LEU A 50 -24.48 -21.82 -43.21
C LEU A 50 -23.53 -23.01 -43.03
N GLY A 51 -23.57 -23.69 -41.89
CA GLY A 51 -22.69 -24.81 -41.58
C GLY A 51 -21.40 -24.37 -40.89
N ARG A 52 -20.41 -25.27 -40.83
CA ARG A 52 -19.15 -25.04 -40.12
C ARG A 52 -18.34 -23.95 -40.81
N TYR A 53 -17.87 -22.97 -40.04
CA TYR A 53 -17.19 -21.79 -40.57
C TYR A 53 -16.01 -22.09 -41.50
N HIS A 54 -15.13 -23.03 -41.14
CA HIS A 54 -13.97 -23.42 -41.95
C HIS A 54 -14.32 -24.09 -43.29
N GLN A 55 -15.61 -24.37 -43.54
CA GLN A 55 -16.11 -24.92 -44.80
C GLN A 55 -16.85 -23.87 -45.62
N TRP A 56 -16.95 -22.62 -45.13
CA TRP A 56 -17.64 -21.57 -45.85
C TRP A 56 -16.85 -21.17 -47.10
N PRO A 57 -17.49 -21.13 -48.27
CA PRO A 57 -16.84 -20.73 -49.50
C PRO A 57 -16.52 -19.22 -49.46
N ARG A 58 -15.40 -18.80 -50.04
CA ARG A 58 -14.98 -17.38 -50.07
C ARG A 58 -16.01 -16.48 -50.75
N SER A 59 -16.82 -17.04 -51.66
CA SER A 59 -17.96 -16.38 -52.30
C SER A 59 -19.02 -15.87 -51.31
N TYR A 60 -19.13 -16.42 -50.10
CA TYR A 60 -19.99 -15.85 -49.05
C TYR A 60 -19.46 -14.50 -48.57
N HIS A 61 -18.15 -14.37 -48.42
CA HIS A 61 -17.51 -13.11 -48.05
C HIS A 61 -17.52 -12.12 -49.21
N ALA A 62 -17.31 -12.59 -50.44
CA ALA A 62 -17.44 -11.77 -51.64
C ALA A 62 -18.85 -11.15 -51.76
N LYS A 63 -19.89 -11.98 -51.62
CA LYS A 63 -21.28 -11.51 -51.65
C LYS A 63 -21.60 -10.54 -50.50
N LEU A 64 -21.04 -10.78 -49.32
CA LEU A 64 -21.20 -9.85 -48.19
C LEU A 64 -20.60 -8.49 -48.53
N ILE A 65 -19.36 -8.46 -49.04
CA ILE A 65 -18.67 -7.23 -49.47
C ILE A 65 -19.51 -6.49 -50.51
N ASP A 66 -19.99 -7.19 -51.55
CA ASP A 66 -20.82 -6.59 -52.59
C ASP A 66 -22.08 -5.94 -52.01
N LEU A 67 -22.74 -6.58 -51.04
CA LEU A 67 -23.93 -6.03 -50.40
C LEU A 67 -23.61 -4.79 -49.56
N LEU A 68 -22.57 -4.86 -48.72
CA LEU A 68 -22.17 -3.74 -47.85
C LEU A 68 -21.70 -2.53 -48.66
N SER A 69 -20.90 -2.77 -49.70
CA SER A 69 -20.38 -1.72 -50.59
C SER A 69 -21.52 -1.08 -51.40
N ARG A 70 -22.43 -1.87 -51.98
CA ARG A 70 -23.61 -1.34 -52.70
C ARG A 70 -24.53 -0.52 -51.81
N ASP A 71 -24.63 -0.88 -50.53
CA ASP A 71 -25.48 -0.18 -49.57
C ASP A 71 -24.85 1.12 -49.04
N GLY A 72 -23.58 1.39 -49.38
CA GLY A 72 -22.87 2.64 -49.09
C GLY A 72 -22.09 2.64 -47.78
N ALA A 73 -21.60 1.48 -47.31
CA ALA A 73 -20.67 1.43 -46.17
C ALA A 73 -19.40 2.26 -46.46
N LEU A 74 -18.91 3.01 -45.49
CA LEU A 74 -17.69 3.82 -45.62
C LEU A 74 -16.43 2.96 -45.65
N ALA A 75 -16.36 1.97 -44.77
CA ALA A 75 -15.27 1.00 -44.72
C ALA A 75 -15.80 -0.35 -44.25
N VAL A 76 -15.20 -1.43 -44.75
CA VAL A 76 -15.50 -2.81 -44.36
C VAL A 76 -14.21 -3.49 -43.88
N ALA A 77 -14.06 -3.66 -42.57
CA ALA A 77 -12.88 -4.25 -41.95
C ALA A 77 -13.12 -5.70 -41.52
N PHE A 78 -12.37 -6.64 -42.07
CA PHE A 78 -12.43 -8.05 -41.69
C PHE A 78 -11.48 -8.33 -40.52
N ASP A 79 -12.07 -8.77 -39.41
CA ASP A 79 -11.39 -9.50 -38.34
C ASP A 79 -11.51 -11.01 -38.61
N VAL A 80 -11.00 -11.41 -39.78
CA VAL A 80 -11.00 -12.78 -40.30
C VAL A 80 -9.71 -13.02 -41.07
N LEU A 81 -8.99 -14.06 -40.68
CA LEU A 81 -7.72 -14.41 -41.31
C LEU A 81 -7.91 -15.27 -42.56
N PHE A 82 -7.47 -14.75 -43.70
CA PHE A 82 -7.48 -15.40 -45.02
C PHE A 82 -6.06 -15.84 -45.42
N ILE A 83 -5.36 -16.58 -44.55
CA ILE A 83 -3.92 -16.86 -44.70
C ILE A 83 -3.63 -17.71 -45.92
N ASP A 84 -4.26 -18.88 -45.99
CA ASP A 84 -4.02 -19.84 -47.06
C ASP A 84 -5.00 -19.63 -48.23
N PRO A 85 -4.52 -19.82 -49.48
CA PRO A 85 -5.40 -19.94 -50.63
C PRO A 85 -6.46 -21.03 -50.45
N ASP A 86 -7.65 -20.80 -50.97
CA ASP A 86 -8.70 -21.80 -51.01
C ASP A 86 -8.29 -22.97 -51.92
N ARG A 87 -8.87 -24.15 -51.65
CA ARG A 87 -8.71 -25.33 -52.52
C ARG A 87 -9.23 -25.07 -53.93
N PHE A 88 -10.21 -24.18 -54.06
CA PHE A 88 -10.88 -23.80 -55.30
C PHE A 88 -10.48 -22.37 -55.70
N PRO A 89 -9.60 -22.19 -56.71
CA PRO A 89 -9.10 -20.86 -57.11
C PRO A 89 -10.20 -19.86 -57.50
N GLU A 90 -11.37 -20.34 -57.96
CA GLU A 90 -12.54 -19.54 -58.26
C GLU A 90 -13.14 -18.85 -57.03
N GLU A 91 -13.02 -19.47 -55.85
CA GLU A 91 -13.48 -18.91 -54.58
C GLU A 91 -12.60 -17.72 -54.18
N ASP A 92 -11.28 -17.89 -54.19
CA ASP A 92 -10.33 -16.81 -53.94
C ASP A 92 -10.50 -15.67 -54.95
N SER A 93 -10.68 -16.01 -56.23
CA SER A 93 -10.91 -15.03 -57.29
C SER A 93 -12.19 -14.22 -57.05
N SER A 94 -13.23 -14.84 -56.49
CA SER A 94 -14.48 -14.16 -56.12
C SER A 94 -14.25 -13.12 -55.02
N LEU A 95 -13.57 -13.51 -53.94
CA LEU A 95 -13.25 -12.62 -52.83
C LEU A 95 -12.31 -11.47 -53.23
N VAL A 96 -11.29 -11.77 -54.03
CA VAL A 96 -10.35 -10.77 -54.57
C VAL A 96 -11.08 -9.74 -55.43
N ARG A 97 -12.00 -10.19 -56.31
CA ARG A 97 -12.79 -9.29 -57.16
C ARG A 97 -13.70 -8.38 -56.34
N ALA A 98 -14.42 -8.94 -55.36
CA ALA A 98 -15.31 -8.16 -54.51
C ALA A 98 -14.52 -7.14 -53.66
N THR A 99 -13.41 -7.56 -53.05
CA THR A 99 -12.52 -6.68 -52.26
C THR A 99 -12.02 -5.51 -53.10
N ARG A 100 -11.46 -5.79 -54.29
CA ARG A 100 -10.97 -4.74 -55.20
C ARG A 100 -12.10 -3.84 -55.74
N GLY A 101 -13.23 -4.43 -56.07
CA GLY A 101 -14.37 -3.72 -56.65
C GLY A 101 -15.04 -2.76 -55.67
N ALA A 102 -15.02 -3.08 -54.38
CA ALA A 102 -15.56 -2.24 -53.33
C ALA A 102 -14.66 -1.03 -53.01
N GLY A 103 -13.33 -1.18 -53.08
CA GLY A 103 -12.37 -0.09 -52.91
C GLY A 103 -12.28 0.50 -51.50
N ASN A 104 -12.88 -0.15 -50.51
CA ASN A 104 -12.91 0.29 -49.12
C ASN A 104 -12.88 -0.89 -48.12
N VAL A 105 -12.30 -2.01 -48.55
CA VAL A 105 -12.26 -3.25 -47.76
C VAL A 105 -10.88 -3.44 -47.18
N LEU A 106 -10.82 -3.59 -45.86
CA LEU A 106 -9.61 -3.87 -45.12
C LEU A 106 -9.60 -5.32 -44.64
N HIS A 107 -8.42 -5.95 -44.68
CA HIS A 107 -8.20 -7.30 -44.17
C HIS A 107 -7.20 -7.28 -43.01
N CYS A 108 -7.15 -8.36 -42.24
CA CYS A 108 -6.32 -8.40 -41.04
C CYS A 108 -4.99 -9.16 -41.20
N LEU A 109 -4.01 -8.72 -40.42
CA LEU A 109 -2.72 -9.38 -40.20
C LEU A 109 -2.62 -9.86 -38.75
N ILE A 110 -1.77 -10.85 -38.51
CA ILE A 110 -1.28 -11.22 -37.19
C ILE A 110 0.24 -11.23 -37.17
N PHE A 111 0.82 -11.05 -35.98
CA PHE A 111 2.25 -11.06 -35.74
C PHE A 111 2.60 -12.12 -34.68
N PRO A 112 2.57 -13.41 -35.06
CA PRO A 112 2.85 -14.50 -34.14
C PRO A 112 4.27 -14.41 -33.56
N GLU A 113 4.44 -14.92 -32.34
CA GLU A 113 5.78 -15.06 -31.75
C GLU A 113 6.61 -16.07 -32.53
N VAL A 114 7.92 -15.83 -32.58
CA VAL A 114 8.86 -16.76 -33.20
C VAL A 114 9.00 -17.97 -32.30
N ASP A 115 8.75 -19.15 -32.87
CA ASP A 115 8.82 -20.42 -32.18
C ASP A 115 9.41 -21.46 -33.13
N SER A 116 10.71 -21.72 -32.97
CA SER A 116 11.44 -22.69 -33.79
C SER A 116 10.99 -24.13 -33.54
N LEU A 117 10.40 -24.44 -32.39
CA LEU A 117 9.86 -25.77 -32.08
C LEU A 117 8.53 -26.01 -32.83
N ASN A 118 7.78 -24.93 -33.07
CA ASN A 118 6.51 -24.96 -33.81
C ASN A 118 6.67 -24.47 -35.27
N PHE A 119 7.89 -24.42 -35.81
CA PHE A 119 8.19 -24.05 -37.19
C PHE A 119 7.78 -22.61 -37.58
N LEU A 120 7.62 -21.72 -36.60
CA LEU A 120 7.34 -20.30 -36.78
C LEU A 120 8.64 -19.51 -36.75
N TYR A 121 9.34 -19.48 -37.88
CA TYR A 121 10.64 -18.81 -37.99
C TYR A 121 10.52 -17.30 -38.18
N GLU A 122 11.53 -16.58 -37.72
CA GLU A 122 11.75 -15.17 -38.04
C GLU A 122 11.81 -14.95 -39.55
N MET A 123 11.15 -13.90 -40.01
CA MET A 123 11.13 -13.48 -41.40
C MET A 123 12.20 -12.42 -41.64
N THR A 124 12.94 -12.56 -42.74
CA THR A 124 13.94 -11.59 -43.19
C THR A 124 13.41 -10.63 -44.25
N GLN A 125 12.22 -10.90 -44.78
CA GLN A 125 11.55 -10.10 -45.81
C GLN A 125 10.09 -9.90 -45.43
N ASP A 126 9.56 -8.72 -45.76
CA ASP A 126 8.17 -8.39 -45.53
C ASP A 126 7.34 -8.86 -46.73
N PRO A 127 6.47 -9.88 -46.57
CA PRO A 127 5.69 -10.43 -47.68
C PRO A 127 4.62 -9.44 -48.18
N TYR A 128 4.28 -8.41 -47.40
CA TYR A 128 3.24 -7.45 -47.73
C TYR A 128 3.79 -6.15 -48.32
N LEU A 129 5.10 -5.91 -48.22
CA LEU A 129 5.81 -4.77 -48.81
C LEU A 129 6.53 -5.17 -50.11
N PRO A 130 5.78 -5.62 -51.12
CA PRO A 130 5.29 -4.62 -52.08
C PRO A 130 3.80 -4.77 -52.45
N LEU A 131 3.08 -5.69 -51.81
CA LEU A 131 1.70 -6.00 -52.14
C LEU A 131 0.73 -4.88 -51.72
N ASN A 132 0.94 -4.29 -50.55
CA ASN A 132 0.12 -3.23 -49.98
C ASN A 132 0.97 -2.26 -49.15
N PRO A 133 1.70 -1.33 -49.80
CA PRO A 133 2.62 -0.43 -49.12
C PRO A 133 1.92 0.59 -48.20
N SER A 134 0.68 0.99 -48.52
CA SER A 134 -0.14 1.92 -47.72
C SER A 134 -0.52 1.35 -46.34
N SER A 135 -0.33 0.05 -46.12
CA SER A 135 -0.62 -0.60 -44.84
C SER A 135 0.48 -0.46 -43.78
N SER A 136 1.59 0.17 -44.15
CA SER A 136 2.78 0.22 -43.32
C SER A 136 3.35 1.64 -43.29
N TYR A 137 3.80 2.07 -42.12
CA TYR A 137 4.17 3.46 -41.86
C TYR A 137 5.64 3.56 -41.47
N LEU A 138 6.30 4.61 -41.94
CA LEU A 138 7.66 4.96 -41.54
C LEU A 138 7.59 5.93 -40.37
N ILE A 139 7.78 5.40 -39.17
CA ILE A 139 7.77 6.17 -37.93
C ILE A 139 9.15 6.01 -37.27
N PRO A 140 10.06 7.00 -37.39
CA PRO A 140 11.38 6.96 -36.77
C PRO A 140 11.30 6.82 -35.26
N ASP A 141 12.29 6.13 -34.66
CA ASP A 141 12.43 5.98 -33.20
C ASP A 141 11.19 5.42 -32.47
N ALA A 142 10.35 4.68 -33.20
CA ALA A 142 9.11 4.13 -32.73
C ALA A 142 9.28 3.19 -31.51
N PRO A 143 8.66 3.51 -30.35
CA PRO A 143 8.75 2.70 -29.13
C PRO A 143 7.79 1.49 -29.14
N PHE A 144 7.23 1.18 -30.30
CA PHE A 144 6.23 0.12 -30.48
C PHE A 144 6.83 -1.29 -30.35
N PRO A 145 6.01 -2.30 -30.00
CA PRO A 145 6.49 -3.68 -29.87
C PRO A 145 7.11 -4.19 -31.17
N LEU A 146 8.31 -4.75 -31.07
CA LEU A 146 8.97 -5.41 -32.20
C LEU A 146 8.42 -6.81 -32.39
N ARG A 147 8.12 -7.13 -33.65
CA ARG A 147 7.71 -8.45 -34.13
C ARG A 147 8.66 -8.88 -35.23
N LEU A 148 8.86 -10.19 -35.30
CA LEU A 148 9.85 -10.83 -36.16
C LEU A 148 9.19 -11.70 -37.23
N ARG A 149 7.86 -11.82 -37.21
CA ARG A 149 7.07 -12.61 -38.14
C ARG A 149 5.70 -11.98 -38.32
N ALA A 150 5.16 -12.05 -39.53
CA ALA A 150 3.82 -11.59 -39.87
C ALA A 150 3.11 -12.67 -40.70
N GLU A 151 1.82 -12.85 -40.45
CA GLU A 151 0.92 -13.70 -41.24
C GLU A 151 -0.39 -12.94 -41.48
N GLY A 152 -1.13 -13.31 -42.51
CA GLY A 152 -2.15 -12.41 -43.06
C GLY A 152 -2.64 -12.89 -44.41
N PRO A 153 -3.42 -12.09 -45.15
CA PRO A 153 -4.14 -12.59 -46.31
C PRO A 153 -3.19 -13.07 -47.40
N PHE A 154 -3.60 -14.10 -48.14
CA PHE A 154 -2.83 -14.60 -49.28
C PHE A 154 -2.51 -13.47 -50.29
N PRO A 155 -1.41 -13.55 -51.05
CA PRO A 155 -0.84 -12.40 -51.76
C PRO A 155 -1.79 -11.64 -52.71
N ALA A 156 -2.67 -12.36 -53.42
CA ALA A 156 -3.62 -11.74 -54.35
C ALA A 156 -4.71 -10.94 -53.62
N LEU A 157 -5.11 -11.37 -52.42
CA LEU A 157 -6.05 -10.64 -51.56
C LEU A 157 -5.38 -9.45 -50.87
N ALA A 158 -4.16 -9.62 -50.37
CA ALA A 158 -3.37 -8.52 -49.80
C ALA A 158 -3.24 -7.33 -50.77
N ARG A 159 -2.99 -7.62 -52.06
CA ARG A 159 -2.90 -6.62 -53.13
C ARG A 159 -4.26 -5.99 -53.50
N ALA A 160 -5.36 -6.68 -53.23
CA ALA A 160 -6.71 -6.18 -53.54
C ALA A 160 -7.33 -5.36 -52.40
N ALA A 161 -6.85 -5.56 -51.18
CA ALA A 161 -7.30 -4.83 -49.99
C ALA A 161 -6.92 -3.34 -50.09
N GLU A 162 -7.77 -2.48 -49.54
CA GLU A 162 -7.47 -1.06 -49.34
C GLU A 162 -6.39 -0.89 -48.27
N GLY A 163 -6.49 -1.68 -47.21
CA GLY A 163 -5.56 -1.67 -46.09
C GLY A 163 -5.48 -3.00 -45.37
N LEU A 164 -4.36 -3.20 -44.69
CA LEU A 164 -4.07 -4.31 -43.81
C LEU A 164 -3.81 -3.79 -42.41
N GLY A 165 -4.60 -4.25 -41.43
CA GLY A 165 -4.46 -3.85 -40.03
C GLY A 165 -4.31 -5.07 -39.13
N PHE A 166 -3.49 -4.98 -38.09
CA PHE A 166 -3.24 -6.15 -37.24
C PHE A 166 -4.33 -6.36 -36.19
N VAL A 167 -4.62 -7.62 -35.89
CA VAL A 167 -5.65 -8.03 -34.92
C VAL A 167 -5.07 -8.75 -33.69
N ASP A 168 -3.75 -8.81 -33.56
CA ASP A 168 -3.11 -9.31 -32.35
C ASP A 168 -3.56 -8.53 -31.10
N ILE A 169 -3.84 -9.29 -30.06
CA ILE A 169 -4.24 -8.78 -28.76
C ILE A 169 -3.15 -9.11 -27.77
N PHE A 170 -2.63 -8.08 -27.11
CA PHE A 170 -1.56 -8.17 -26.13
C PHE A 170 -2.13 -7.91 -24.74
N PRO A 171 -2.61 -8.95 -24.03
CA PRO A 171 -3.20 -8.77 -22.71
C PRO A 171 -2.15 -8.31 -21.69
N ASP A 172 -2.62 -7.70 -20.61
CA ASP A 172 -1.80 -7.45 -19.43
C ASP A 172 -1.34 -8.79 -18.80
N PRO A 173 -0.36 -8.79 -17.88
CA PRO A 173 0.16 -10.01 -17.26
C PRO A 173 -0.89 -10.90 -16.55
N ASP A 174 -2.08 -10.36 -16.25
CA ASP A 174 -3.22 -11.10 -15.68
C ASP A 174 -4.21 -11.63 -16.73
N GLY A 175 -3.90 -11.51 -18.02
CA GLY A 175 -4.70 -11.98 -19.14
C GLY A 175 -5.84 -11.05 -19.56
N VAL A 176 -6.00 -9.89 -18.90
CA VAL A 176 -7.06 -8.93 -19.20
C VAL A 176 -6.58 -7.89 -20.21
N VAL A 177 -7.39 -7.63 -21.23
CA VAL A 177 -7.11 -6.63 -22.26
C VAL A 177 -7.58 -5.26 -21.77
N ARG A 178 -6.65 -4.40 -21.34
CA ARG A 178 -6.94 -3.01 -20.92
C ARG A 178 -6.40 -1.97 -21.89
N SER A 179 -5.41 -2.34 -22.67
CA SER A 179 -4.71 -1.47 -23.59
C SER A 179 -4.32 -2.23 -24.85
N VAL A 180 -4.15 -1.51 -25.95
CA VAL A 180 -3.67 -2.05 -27.22
C VAL A 180 -2.58 -1.17 -27.79
N PRO A 181 -1.52 -1.74 -28.38
CA PRO A 181 -0.55 -0.95 -29.13
C PRO A 181 -1.23 -0.33 -30.35
N LEU A 182 -0.92 0.96 -30.61
CA LEU A 182 -1.39 1.61 -31.84
C LEU A 182 -0.74 0.97 -33.06
N PHE A 183 0.57 0.73 -32.96
CA PHE A 183 1.37 0.11 -34.01
C PHE A 183 2.20 -1.05 -33.46
N VAL A 184 2.61 -1.95 -34.34
CA VAL A 184 3.68 -2.91 -34.12
C VAL A 184 4.79 -2.71 -35.16
N ARG A 185 6.03 -2.96 -34.77
CA ARG A 185 7.19 -2.85 -35.66
C ARG A 185 7.52 -4.19 -36.27
N PHE A 186 7.69 -4.22 -37.59
CA PHE A 186 8.15 -5.39 -38.33
C PHE A 186 9.04 -4.94 -39.48
N LEU A 187 10.26 -5.48 -39.55
CA LEU A 187 11.26 -5.19 -40.60
C LEU A 187 11.42 -3.69 -40.94
N GLY A 188 11.51 -2.85 -39.90
CA GLY A 188 11.75 -1.41 -40.03
C GLY A 188 10.51 -0.55 -40.34
N ARG A 189 9.33 -1.15 -40.46
CA ARG A 189 8.05 -0.44 -40.66
C ARG A 189 7.08 -0.69 -39.52
N CYS A 190 6.12 0.21 -39.38
CA CYS A 190 5.08 0.15 -38.37
C CYS A 190 3.74 -0.24 -39.01
N TYR A 191 3.07 -1.25 -38.47
CA TYR A 191 1.74 -1.68 -38.90
C TYR A 191 0.71 -1.27 -37.86
N ALA A 192 -0.38 -0.63 -38.30
CA ALA A 192 -1.43 -0.14 -37.41
C ALA A 192 -2.38 -1.27 -36.97
N THR A 193 -2.93 -1.18 -35.76
CA THR A 193 -4.02 -2.08 -35.34
C THR A 193 -5.23 -1.89 -36.23
N LEU A 194 -6.06 -2.91 -36.45
CA LEU A 194 -7.17 -2.87 -37.40
C LEU A 194 -8.08 -1.63 -37.22
N GLY A 195 -8.48 -1.32 -35.98
CA GLY A 195 -9.29 -0.14 -35.69
C GLY A 195 -8.58 1.19 -36.01
N LEU A 196 -7.26 1.26 -35.81
CA LEU A 196 -6.46 2.42 -36.18
C LEU A 196 -6.30 2.50 -37.69
N LYS A 197 -6.04 1.41 -38.40
CA LYS A 197 -5.89 1.44 -39.86
C LYS A 197 -7.15 1.96 -40.55
N VAL A 198 -8.34 1.53 -40.10
CA VAL A 198 -9.61 2.08 -40.58
C VAL A 198 -9.67 3.59 -40.37
N PHE A 199 -9.27 4.07 -39.19
CA PHE A 199 -9.22 5.50 -38.90
C PHE A 199 -8.24 6.25 -39.82
N LEU A 200 -7.01 5.74 -39.98
CA LEU A 200 -5.98 6.36 -40.82
C LEU A 200 -6.44 6.47 -42.28
N ASP A 201 -7.08 5.44 -42.81
CA ASP A 201 -7.57 5.45 -44.20
C ASP A 201 -8.73 6.42 -44.42
N LEU A 202 -9.69 6.44 -43.49
CA LEU A 202 -10.82 7.36 -43.58
C LEU A 202 -10.37 8.83 -43.47
N MET A 203 -9.31 9.09 -42.71
CA MET A 203 -8.77 10.44 -42.53
C MET A 203 -7.67 10.79 -43.54
N GLY A 204 -7.21 9.85 -44.36
CA GLY A 204 -6.13 10.06 -45.34
C GLY A 204 -4.74 10.29 -44.72
N ILE A 205 -4.48 9.71 -43.54
CA ILE A 205 -3.24 9.91 -42.77
C ILE A 205 -2.11 9.01 -43.31
N ASN A 206 -0.99 9.63 -43.67
CA ASN A 206 0.23 8.97 -44.14
C ASN A 206 1.35 8.99 -43.08
N SER A 207 2.53 8.48 -43.43
CA SER A 207 3.67 8.41 -42.49
C SER A 207 4.15 9.78 -42.01
N GLU A 208 4.04 10.79 -42.86
CA GLU A 208 4.46 12.18 -42.58
C GLU A 208 3.53 12.92 -41.62
N ASP A 209 2.27 12.46 -41.52
CA ASP A 209 1.23 13.03 -40.66
C ASP A 209 1.25 12.44 -39.24
N ILE A 210 2.24 11.57 -38.92
CA ILE A 210 2.35 10.87 -37.64
C ILE A 210 3.55 11.42 -36.86
N GLU A 211 3.27 12.09 -35.75
CA GLU A 211 4.31 12.62 -34.87
C GLU A 211 4.35 11.87 -33.52
N LEU A 212 5.55 11.49 -33.10
CA LEU A 212 5.79 10.89 -31.78
C LEU A 212 6.12 11.96 -30.75
N LEU A 213 5.26 12.11 -29.76
CA LEU A 213 5.45 13.02 -28.63
C LEU A 213 5.69 12.24 -27.32
N PRO A 214 6.32 12.83 -26.31
CA PRO A 214 6.51 12.16 -25.01
C PRO A 214 5.18 11.70 -24.38
N GLY A 215 4.91 10.38 -24.46
CA GLY A 215 3.71 9.74 -23.93
C GLY A 215 2.45 9.96 -24.78
N ARG A 216 2.57 10.40 -26.04
CA ARG A 216 1.44 10.57 -26.98
C ARG A 216 1.89 10.28 -28.42
N VAL A 217 0.95 9.85 -29.26
CA VAL A 217 1.11 9.84 -30.72
C VAL A 217 0.12 10.85 -31.27
N ALA A 218 0.60 11.81 -32.05
CA ALA A 218 -0.23 12.81 -32.70
C ALA A 218 -0.45 12.44 -34.17
N PHE A 219 -1.68 12.60 -34.63
CA PHE A 219 -2.07 12.45 -36.02
C PHE A 219 -2.52 13.80 -36.55
N GLU A 220 -1.86 14.30 -37.60
CA GLU A 220 -2.28 15.54 -38.25
C GLU A 220 -3.61 15.34 -38.98
N LEU A 221 -4.57 16.21 -38.71
CA LEU A 221 -5.90 16.22 -39.34
C LEU A 221 -6.23 17.64 -39.81
N PRO A 222 -7.13 17.78 -40.81
CA PRO A 222 -7.55 19.09 -41.31
C PRO A 222 -8.08 20.05 -40.22
N ASP A 223 -8.79 19.52 -39.22
CA ASP A 223 -9.40 20.28 -38.13
C ASP A 223 -8.48 20.45 -36.89
N GLY A 224 -7.22 20.03 -36.99
CA GLY A 224 -6.21 20.07 -35.92
C GLY A 224 -5.78 18.69 -35.42
N PRO A 225 -4.58 18.57 -34.82
CA PRO A 225 -3.98 17.27 -34.53
C PRO A 225 -4.76 16.48 -33.48
N LEU A 226 -4.99 15.20 -33.74
CA LEU A 226 -5.53 14.25 -32.77
C LEU A 226 -4.39 13.64 -31.95
N GLU A 227 -4.29 14.02 -30.69
CA GLU A 227 -3.29 13.45 -29.77
C GLU A 227 -3.85 12.25 -29.00
N VAL A 228 -3.31 11.06 -29.28
CA VAL A 228 -3.63 9.82 -28.59
C VAL A 228 -2.63 9.57 -27.46
N PRO A 229 -3.06 9.56 -26.18
CA PRO A 229 -2.19 9.21 -25.06
C PRO A 229 -1.76 7.75 -25.13
N VAL A 230 -0.45 7.51 -25.01
CA VAL A 230 0.12 6.17 -25.02
C VAL A 230 1.09 5.94 -23.89
N ASP A 231 1.30 4.68 -23.52
CA ASP A 231 2.37 4.30 -22.63
C ASP A 231 3.73 4.22 -23.34
N ARG A 232 4.76 3.73 -22.63
CA ARG A 232 6.13 3.61 -23.14
C ARG A 232 6.29 2.61 -24.27
N GLU A 233 5.32 1.71 -24.43
CA GLU A 233 5.31 0.70 -25.48
C GLU A 233 4.33 1.13 -26.60
N GLY A 234 3.86 2.38 -26.60
CA GLY A 234 2.91 2.91 -27.58
C GLY A 234 1.50 2.34 -27.46
N ARG A 235 1.11 1.84 -26.28
CA ARG A 235 -0.23 1.30 -26.03
C ARG A 235 -1.18 2.38 -25.56
N MET A 236 -2.33 2.48 -26.23
CA MET A 236 -3.46 3.28 -25.77
C MET A 236 -4.33 2.47 -24.81
N ILE A 237 -4.85 3.12 -23.76
CA ILE A 237 -5.86 2.51 -22.89
C ILE A 237 -7.20 2.55 -23.62
N ILE A 238 -7.88 1.41 -23.67
CA ILE A 238 -9.19 1.31 -24.32
C ILE A 238 -10.26 1.87 -23.38
N ASN A 239 -11.01 2.85 -23.87
CA ASN A 239 -12.18 3.38 -23.18
C ASN A 239 -13.42 2.59 -23.60
N TYR A 240 -13.54 1.37 -23.04
CA TYR A 240 -14.64 0.48 -23.37
C TYR A 240 -16.00 1.16 -23.23
N ARG A 241 -16.74 1.23 -24.34
CA ARG A 241 -18.05 1.87 -24.39
C ARG A 241 -19.05 1.19 -23.44
N GLY A 242 -18.90 -0.11 -23.23
CA GLY A 242 -19.75 -0.95 -22.38
C GLY A 242 -19.46 -2.43 -22.61
N GLY A 243 -20.31 -3.30 -22.05
CA GLY A 243 -20.20 -4.75 -22.23
C GLY A 243 -20.52 -5.22 -23.65
N PHE A 244 -20.61 -6.54 -23.86
CA PHE A 244 -20.94 -7.13 -25.15
C PHE A 244 -22.21 -6.49 -25.76
N ARG A 245 -22.15 -6.15 -27.05
CA ARG A 245 -23.20 -5.44 -27.81
C ARG A 245 -23.38 -3.97 -27.43
N SER A 246 -22.27 -3.30 -27.12
CA SER A 246 -22.24 -1.83 -27.04
C SER A 246 -22.33 -1.17 -28.41
N PHE A 247 -21.95 -1.91 -29.45
CA PHE A 247 -22.13 -1.56 -30.86
C PHE A 247 -23.32 -2.33 -31.44
N ARG A 248 -23.83 -1.86 -32.59
CA ARG A 248 -24.92 -2.55 -33.28
C ARG A 248 -24.41 -3.84 -33.91
N TYR A 249 -24.96 -4.98 -33.48
CA TYR A 249 -24.69 -6.30 -34.05
C TYR A 249 -25.76 -6.71 -35.06
N ILE A 250 -25.34 -7.18 -36.23
CA ILE A 250 -26.20 -7.77 -37.24
C ILE A 250 -25.63 -9.15 -37.61
N SER A 251 -26.48 -10.18 -37.63
CA SER A 251 -26.05 -11.54 -37.99
C SER A 251 -25.54 -11.58 -39.43
N TYR A 252 -24.35 -12.16 -39.64
CA TYR A 252 -23.72 -12.38 -40.95
C TYR A 252 -24.70 -13.02 -41.94
N TYR A 253 -25.42 -14.04 -41.48
CA TYR A 253 -26.43 -14.73 -42.30
C TYR A 253 -27.56 -13.81 -42.77
N ASP A 254 -28.03 -12.90 -41.91
CA ASP A 254 -29.14 -12.01 -42.27
C ASP A 254 -28.69 -10.95 -43.29
N VAL A 255 -27.45 -10.46 -43.21
CA VAL A 255 -26.88 -9.60 -44.26
C VAL A 255 -26.77 -10.38 -45.57
N LEU A 256 -26.20 -11.58 -45.56
CA LEU A 256 -26.01 -12.42 -46.75
C LEU A 256 -27.33 -12.78 -47.46
N LYS A 257 -28.43 -12.86 -46.71
CA LYS A 257 -29.78 -13.11 -47.20
C LYS A 257 -30.56 -11.84 -47.56
N GLY A 258 -29.97 -10.65 -47.44
CA GLY A 258 -30.62 -9.38 -47.78
C GLY A 258 -31.81 -9.06 -46.87
N ARG A 259 -31.74 -9.42 -45.59
CA ARG A 259 -32.82 -9.19 -44.62
C ARG A 259 -32.67 -7.89 -43.84
N VAL A 260 -31.60 -7.16 -44.10
CA VAL A 260 -31.36 -5.83 -43.56
C VAL A 260 -32.03 -4.82 -44.50
N PRO A 261 -32.70 -3.78 -43.99
CA PRO A 261 -33.28 -2.73 -44.82
C PRO A 261 -32.26 -2.09 -45.76
N GLU A 262 -32.69 -1.72 -46.96
CA GLU A 262 -31.85 -0.99 -47.92
C GLU A 262 -31.46 0.39 -47.35
N GLY A 263 -30.21 0.78 -47.58
CA GLY A 263 -29.58 1.99 -47.06
C GLY A 263 -29.17 1.90 -45.58
N PHE A 264 -29.31 0.75 -44.92
CA PHE A 264 -28.95 0.61 -43.51
C PHE A 264 -27.46 0.85 -43.26
N PHE A 265 -26.58 0.36 -44.14
CA PHE A 265 -25.13 0.50 -43.98
C PHE A 265 -24.57 1.79 -44.55
N ARG A 266 -25.42 2.66 -45.12
CA ARG A 266 -24.99 3.94 -45.67
C ARG A 266 -24.31 4.79 -44.61
N ASP A 267 -23.13 5.31 -44.95
CA ASP A 267 -22.29 6.14 -44.08
C ASP A 267 -21.81 5.44 -42.79
N LYS A 268 -21.91 4.10 -42.72
CA LYS A 268 -21.48 3.30 -41.57
C LYS A 268 -20.14 2.64 -41.79
N ILE A 269 -19.40 2.46 -40.70
CA ILE A 269 -18.17 1.69 -40.68
C ILE A 269 -18.51 0.28 -40.19
N VAL A 270 -18.12 -0.74 -40.95
CA VAL A 270 -18.53 -2.12 -40.72
C VAL A 270 -17.33 -2.98 -40.35
N PHE A 271 -17.38 -3.63 -39.19
CA PHE A 271 -16.47 -4.71 -38.84
C PHE A 271 -17.14 -6.06 -39.10
N VAL A 272 -16.40 -7.01 -39.66
CA VAL A 272 -16.85 -8.39 -39.85
C VAL A 272 -15.99 -9.30 -38.97
N GLY A 273 -16.60 -9.97 -37.99
CA GLY A 273 -15.87 -10.81 -37.04
C GLY A 273 -16.80 -11.76 -36.30
N SER A 274 -16.30 -12.45 -35.27
CA SER A 274 -17.03 -13.54 -34.61
C SER A 274 -17.30 -13.28 -33.14
N SER A 275 -18.57 -13.37 -32.72
CA SER A 275 -18.96 -13.55 -31.32
C SER A 275 -19.15 -15.02 -30.91
N ALA A 276 -19.11 -15.95 -31.87
CA ALA A 276 -19.38 -17.36 -31.62
C ALA A 276 -18.26 -18.02 -30.77
N PRO A 277 -18.59 -18.65 -29.62
CA PRO A 277 -17.59 -19.24 -28.73
C PRO A 277 -16.69 -20.30 -29.38
N GLY A 278 -17.21 -21.03 -30.37
CA GLY A 278 -16.48 -22.10 -31.07
C GLY A 278 -15.39 -21.62 -32.03
N LEU A 279 -15.31 -20.31 -32.31
CA LEU A 279 -14.29 -19.72 -33.18
C LEU A 279 -13.13 -19.09 -32.40
N MET A 280 -13.10 -19.29 -31.07
CA MET A 280 -11.99 -18.95 -30.16
C MET A 280 -11.55 -17.47 -30.13
N ASP A 281 -12.36 -16.54 -30.62
CA ASP A 281 -12.08 -15.10 -30.58
C ASP A 281 -12.64 -14.40 -29.32
N LEU A 282 -12.82 -15.13 -28.22
CA LEU A 282 -13.27 -14.54 -26.96
C LEU A 282 -12.09 -14.15 -26.08
N ARG A 283 -12.11 -12.90 -25.61
CA ARG A 283 -11.07 -12.27 -24.79
C ARG A 283 -11.61 -11.85 -23.44
N SER A 284 -10.70 -11.76 -22.47
CA SER A 284 -11.00 -11.22 -21.15
C SER A 284 -10.79 -9.71 -21.15
N THR A 285 -11.77 -8.96 -20.70
CA THR A 285 -11.76 -7.49 -20.60
C THR A 285 -12.16 -7.06 -19.18
N PRO A 286 -11.91 -5.80 -18.80
CA PRO A 286 -12.39 -5.24 -17.53
C PRO A 286 -13.89 -5.48 -17.26
N LEU A 287 -14.69 -5.54 -18.33
CA LEU A 287 -16.14 -5.62 -18.26
C LEU A 287 -16.67 -7.06 -18.25
N SER A 288 -16.05 -7.96 -19.03
CA SER A 288 -16.47 -9.35 -19.14
C SER A 288 -15.27 -10.27 -19.42
N PRO A 289 -15.23 -11.47 -18.80
CA PRO A 289 -14.22 -12.48 -19.11
C PRO A 289 -14.41 -13.13 -20.49
N LYS A 290 -15.59 -12.95 -21.11
CA LYS A 290 -15.93 -13.42 -22.45
C LYS A 290 -16.41 -12.24 -23.26
N PHE A 291 -15.54 -11.69 -24.10
CA PHE A 291 -15.79 -10.51 -24.92
C PHE A 291 -15.27 -10.74 -26.35
N PRO A 292 -16.06 -10.51 -27.41
CA PRO A 292 -15.60 -10.72 -28.79
C PRO A 292 -14.40 -9.82 -29.16
N GLY A 293 -13.38 -10.38 -29.80
CA GLY A 293 -12.19 -9.66 -30.26
C GLY A 293 -12.53 -8.52 -31.22
N VAL A 294 -13.42 -8.78 -32.17
CA VAL A 294 -13.92 -7.76 -33.12
C VAL A 294 -14.46 -6.49 -32.45
N GLU A 295 -15.11 -6.61 -31.28
CA GLU A 295 -15.65 -5.45 -30.56
C GLU A 295 -14.54 -4.62 -29.90
N ILE A 296 -13.37 -5.21 -29.62
CA ILE A 296 -12.20 -4.47 -29.14
C ILE A 296 -11.72 -3.51 -30.24
N HIS A 297 -11.62 -3.97 -31.49
CA HIS A 297 -11.25 -3.11 -32.63
C HIS A 297 -12.27 -2.00 -32.88
N ALA A 298 -13.56 -2.29 -32.72
CA ALA A 298 -14.62 -1.28 -32.79
C ALA A 298 -14.51 -0.21 -31.68
N ASN A 299 -14.18 -0.60 -30.44
CA ASN A 299 -13.91 0.36 -29.36
C ASN A 299 -12.70 1.24 -29.67
N VAL A 300 -11.61 0.67 -30.19
CA VAL A 300 -10.40 1.43 -30.57
C VAL A 300 -10.73 2.48 -31.63
N LEU A 301 -11.42 2.09 -32.70
CA LEU A 301 -11.86 3.03 -33.72
C LEU A 301 -12.76 4.12 -33.14
N TYR A 302 -13.73 3.74 -32.31
CA TYR A 302 -14.67 4.68 -31.72
C TYR A 302 -13.99 5.68 -30.77
N ASP A 303 -12.97 5.26 -30.04
CA ASP A 303 -12.16 6.14 -29.20
C ASP A 303 -11.39 7.17 -30.05
N LEU A 304 -10.84 6.74 -31.18
CA LEU A 304 -10.16 7.60 -32.15
C LEU A 304 -11.13 8.63 -32.77
N LEU A 305 -12.28 8.17 -33.27
CA LEU A 305 -13.30 9.03 -33.88
C LEU A 305 -13.91 10.02 -32.88
N SER A 306 -14.06 9.62 -31.61
CA SER A 306 -14.66 10.47 -30.59
C SER A 306 -13.66 11.36 -29.83
N GLY A 307 -12.36 11.16 -30.03
CA GLY A 307 -11.30 11.90 -29.34
C GLY A 307 -11.30 11.71 -27.82
N ARG A 308 -11.89 10.62 -27.30
CA ARG A 308 -12.07 10.38 -25.86
C ARG A 308 -11.13 9.29 -25.36
N PHE A 309 -9.98 9.71 -24.84
CA PHE A 309 -8.95 8.79 -24.37
C PHE A 309 -8.75 8.83 -22.86
N PHE A 310 -8.29 7.71 -22.30
CA PHE A 310 -7.78 7.66 -20.94
C PHE A 310 -6.30 8.03 -20.88
N ARG A 311 -5.97 8.89 -19.92
CA ARG A 311 -4.61 9.33 -19.61
C ARG A 311 -4.19 8.77 -18.27
N THR A 312 -3.00 8.19 -18.18
CA THR A 312 -2.42 7.81 -16.89
C THR A 312 -1.87 9.05 -16.18
N LEU A 313 -2.02 9.08 -14.85
CA LEU A 313 -1.36 10.12 -14.06
C LEU A 313 0.17 9.93 -14.15
N GLY A 314 0.87 10.92 -14.71
CA GLY A 314 2.33 10.86 -14.86
C GLY A 314 3.05 10.58 -13.54
N LYS A 315 4.24 9.95 -13.62
CA LYS A 315 5.01 9.46 -12.46
C LYS A 315 5.21 10.51 -11.38
N GLY A 316 5.57 11.74 -11.77
CA GLY A 316 5.78 12.86 -10.82
C GLY A 316 4.51 13.20 -10.05
N ARG A 317 3.36 13.34 -10.73
CA ARG A 317 2.07 13.61 -10.07
C ARG A 317 1.63 12.45 -9.19
N SER A 318 1.86 11.21 -9.60
CA SER A 318 1.57 10.03 -8.78
C SER A 318 2.45 9.98 -7.52
N PHE A 319 3.71 10.38 -7.61
CA PHE A 319 4.61 10.47 -6.46
C PHE A 319 4.17 11.58 -5.49
N VAL A 320 3.85 12.77 -6.00
CA VAL A 320 3.33 13.89 -5.19
C VAL A 320 2.05 13.47 -4.45
N LEU A 321 1.13 12.79 -5.13
CA LEU A 321 -0.09 12.28 -4.50
C LEU A 321 0.20 11.30 -3.36
N ALA A 322 1.18 10.41 -3.55
CA ALA A 322 1.57 9.45 -2.52
C ALA A 322 2.28 10.14 -1.34
N ALA A 323 3.15 11.11 -1.61
CA ALA A 323 3.82 11.90 -0.59
C ALA A 323 2.82 12.74 0.22
N LEU A 324 1.81 13.35 -0.43
CA LEU A 324 0.75 14.08 0.25
C LEU A 324 -0.10 13.15 1.14
N ALA A 325 -0.48 11.98 0.64
CA ALA A 325 -1.22 11.00 1.43
C ALA A 325 -0.41 10.53 2.65
N ALA A 326 0.89 10.27 2.48
CA ALA A 326 1.81 9.93 3.56
C ALA A 326 1.93 11.07 4.59
N LEU A 327 2.10 12.32 4.13
CA LEU A 327 2.21 13.48 4.99
C LEU A 327 0.93 13.71 5.81
N VAL A 328 -0.24 13.70 5.17
CA VAL A 328 -1.52 13.88 5.86
C VAL A 328 -1.74 12.77 6.89
N SER A 329 -1.48 11.51 6.51
CA SER A 329 -1.67 10.37 7.41
C SER A 329 -0.69 10.41 8.59
N GLY A 330 0.59 10.69 8.34
CA GLY A 330 1.62 10.83 9.38
C GLY A 330 1.34 11.99 10.35
N LEU A 331 0.96 13.17 9.83
CA LEU A 331 0.56 14.31 10.65
C LEU A 331 -0.69 14.01 11.47
N SER A 332 -1.67 13.30 10.91
CA SER A 332 -2.87 12.92 11.65
C SER A 332 -2.56 11.97 12.81
N ALA A 333 -1.60 11.04 12.64
CA ALA A 333 -1.18 10.12 13.69
C ALA A 333 -0.42 10.81 14.83
N SER A 334 0.40 11.81 14.50
CA SER A 334 1.25 12.52 15.46
C SER A 334 0.54 13.68 16.15
N ALA A 335 -0.25 14.48 15.43
CA ALA A 335 -0.82 15.72 15.96
C ALA A 335 -2.19 15.55 16.62
N LEU A 336 -2.98 14.54 16.23
CA LEU A 336 -4.33 14.33 16.76
C LEU A 336 -4.36 13.24 17.83
N ARG A 337 -5.41 13.24 18.67
CA ARG A 337 -5.69 12.08 19.53
C ARG A 337 -5.96 10.84 18.66
N PRO A 338 -5.59 9.61 19.10
CA PRO A 338 -5.66 8.40 18.27
C PRO A 338 -6.98 8.16 17.49
N PRO A 339 -8.19 8.32 18.08
CA PRO A 339 -9.42 8.11 17.31
C PRO A 339 -9.60 9.14 16.19
N TRP A 340 -9.22 10.40 16.44
CA TRP A 340 -9.32 11.49 15.47
C TRP A 340 -8.23 11.39 14.39
N GLY A 341 -7.02 10.94 14.74
CA GLY A 341 -5.98 10.63 13.76
C GLY A 341 -6.39 9.50 12.81
N THR A 342 -6.96 8.42 13.36
CA THR A 342 -7.49 7.30 12.56
C THR A 342 -8.59 7.78 11.61
N PHE A 343 -9.55 8.55 12.13
CA PHE A 343 -10.63 9.12 11.32
C PHE A 343 -10.10 10.03 10.21
N GLY A 344 -9.13 10.92 10.51
CA GLY A 344 -8.51 11.79 9.52
C GLY A 344 -7.83 11.02 8.37
N THR A 345 -7.13 9.94 8.69
CA THR A 345 -6.50 9.05 7.69
C THR A 345 -7.56 8.34 6.84
N MET A 346 -8.62 7.80 7.45
CA MET A 346 -9.73 7.16 6.72
C MET A 346 -10.47 8.13 5.82
N ALA A 347 -10.69 9.37 6.26
CA ALA A 347 -11.27 10.42 5.43
C ALA A 347 -10.37 10.72 4.22
N CYS A 348 -9.06 10.83 4.42
CA CYS A 348 -8.09 11.00 3.32
C CYS A 348 -8.17 9.84 2.31
N PHE A 349 -8.25 8.59 2.77
CA PHE A 349 -8.37 7.43 1.88
C PHE A 349 -9.72 7.39 1.16
N GLY A 350 -10.80 7.74 1.86
CA GLY A 350 -12.13 7.88 1.28
C GLY A 350 -12.16 8.93 0.16
N LEU A 351 -11.50 10.06 0.35
CA LEU A 351 -11.35 11.09 -0.68
C LEU A 351 -10.52 10.59 -1.87
N LEU A 352 -9.39 9.92 -1.63
CA LEU A 352 -8.58 9.34 -2.71
C LEU A 352 -9.38 8.33 -3.54
N LEU A 353 -10.13 7.45 -2.89
CA LEU A 353 -11.02 6.50 -3.55
C LEU A 353 -12.13 7.22 -4.32
N TYR A 354 -12.81 8.19 -3.70
CA TYR A 354 -13.86 8.97 -4.35
C TYR A 354 -13.34 9.70 -5.60
N PHE A 355 -12.24 10.44 -5.47
CA PHE A 355 -11.65 11.18 -6.59
C PHE A 355 -11.09 10.25 -7.67
N GLY A 356 -10.52 9.11 -7.29
CA GLY A 356 -10.01 8.10 -8.22
C GLY A 356 -11.10 7.34 -8.97
N PHE A 357 -12.26 7.12 -8.33
CA PHE A 357 -13.37 6.38 -8.91
C PHE A 357 -14.33 7.25 -9.72
N PHE A 358 -14.69 8.46 -9.29
CA PHE A 358 -15.75 9.23 -9.97
C PHE A 358 -15.19 10.37 -10.84
N PRO A 359 -14.68 11.49 -10.29
CA PRO A 359 -14.42 12.68 -11.08
C PRO A 359 -13.17 12.55 -11.96
N SER A 360 -12.17 11.76 -11.57
CA SER A 360 -11.00 11.52 -12.44
C SER A 360 -11.36 10.57 -13.57
N PHE A 361 -12.08 9.49 -13.26
CA PHE A 361 -12.46 8.49 -14.25
C PHE A 361 -13.39 9.07 -15.33
N SER A 362 -14.41 9.82 -14.93
CA SER A 362 -15.33 10.50 -15.87
C SER A 362 -14.67 11.59 -16.73
N ARG A 363 -13.47 12.07 -16.35
CA ARG A 363 -12.65 12.98 -17.16
C ARG A 363 -11.58 12.27 -17.99
N GLY A 364 -11.61 10.94 -18.08
CA GLY A 364 -10.60 10.18 -18.83
C GLY A 364 -9.23 10.15 -18.14
N VAL A 365 -9.17 10.19 -16.81
CA VAL A 365 -7.89 10.14 -16.06
C VAL A 365 -7.83 8.91 -15.15
N TRP A 366 -6.88 8.02 -15.44
CA TRP A 366 -6.50 6.93 -14.53
C TRP A 366 -5.60 7.47 -13.41
N MET A 367 -6.25 7.83 -12.30
CA MET A 367 -5.59 8.22 -11.05
C MET A 367 -5.25 6.97 -10.21
N PRO A 368 -3.96 6.71 -9.92
CA PRO A 368 -3.57 5.58 -9.07
C PRO A 368 -3.91 5.86 -7.60
N VAL A 369 -4.61 4.94 -6.94
CA VAL A 369 -5.07 5.07 -5.55
C VAL A 369 -4.37 4.10 -4.59
N VAL A 370 -3.89 2.96 -5.10
CA VAL A 370 -3.23 1.94 -4.29
C VAL A 370 -1.95 2.50 -3.67
N ARG A 371 -1.08 3.13 -4.47
CA ARG A 371 0.21 3.63 -3.97
C ARG A 371 0.05 4.71 -2.90
N PRO A 372 -0.79 5.75 -3.09
CA PRO A 372 -1.02 6.75 -2.03
C PRO A 372 -1.61 6.18 -0.75
N ILE A 373 -2.57 5.24 -0.85
CA ILE A 373 -3.15 4.59 0.33
C ILE A 373 -2.07 3.82 1.09
N TRP A 374 -1.23 3.03 0.39
CA TRP A 374 -0.14 2.31 1.03
C TRP A 374 0.92 3.22 1.65
N ALA A 375 1.32 4.29 0.97
CA ALA A 375 2.24 5.28 1.52
C ALA A 375 1.65 5.93 2.79
N GLY A 376 0.35 6.26 2.76
CA GLY A 376 -0.40 6.74 3.91
C GLY A 376 -0.41 5.75 5.08
N THR A 377 -0.69 4.47 4.81
CA THR A 377 -0.73 3.42 5.84
C THR A 377 0.64 3.25 6.52
N VAL A 378 1.72 3.18 5.72
CA VAL A 378 3.08 3.06 6.27
C VAL A 378 3.45 4.28 7.11
N ALA A 379 3.14 5.48 6.62
CA ALA A 379 3.38 6.71 7.37
C ALA A 379 2.57 6.76 8.68
N TYR A 380 1.29 6.40 8.64
CA TYR A 380 0.43 6.36 9.82
C TYR A 380 0.98 5.38 10.87
N VAL A 381 1.25 4.14 10.49
CA VAL A 381 1.78 3.10 11.39
C VAL A 381 3.13 3.50 11.95
N GLY A 382 4.04 4.02 11.12
CA GLY A 382 5.36 4.47 11.55
C GLY A 382 5.29 5.64 12.54
N SER A 383 4.48 6.66 12.25
CA SER A 383 4.27 7.80 13.15
C SER A 383 3.58 7.41 14.45
N PHE A 384 2.60 6.51 14.39
CA PHE A 384 1.91 6.00 15.58
C PHE A 384 2.83 5.16 16.47
N ALA A 385 3.63 4.26 15.88
CA ALA A 385 4.62 3.48 16.61
C ALA A 385 5.69 4.37 17.26
N HIS A 386 6.19 5.37 16.54
CA HIS A 386 7.14 6.34 17.08
C HIS A 386 6.58 7.09 18.28
N ARG A 387 5.30 7.50 18.21
CA ARG A 387 4.59 8.13 19.32
C ARG A 387 4.50 7.20 20.53
N LEU A 388 4.05 5.96 20.36
CA LEU A 388 3.95 4.99 21.46
C LEU A 388 5.30 4.75 22.15
N LEU A 389 6.36 4.55 21.37
CA LEU A 389 7.71 4.34 21.90
C LEU A 389 8.25 5.57 22.64
N THR A 390 7.90 6.77 22.18
CA THR A 390 8.34 8.02 22.81
C THR A 390 7.56 8.26 24.11
N GLU A 391 6.25 8.04 24.11
CA GLU A 391 5.40 8.11 25.32
C GLU A 391 5.84 7.09 26.39
N GLU A 392 6.19 5.86 26.01
CA GLU A 392 6.73 4.86 26.95
C GLU A 392 8.10 5.26 27.53
N ARG A 393 9.01 5.78 26.69
CA ARG A 393 10.33 6.25 27.15
C ARG A 393 10.22 7.42 28.11
N GLU A 394 9.29 8.34 27.86
CA GLU A 394 9.06 9.49 28.72
C GLU A 394 8.48 9.06 30.07
N LYS A 395 7.49 8.15 30.07
CA LYS A 395 6.97 7.53 31.31
C LYS A 395 8.06 6.80 32.10
N ARG A 396 8.92 6.05 31.42
CA ARG A 396 10.03 5.33 32.07
C ARG A 396 11.07 6.28 32.67
N ARG A 397 11.44 7.35 31.96
CA ARG A 397 12.33 8.40 32.50
C ARG A 397 11.75 9.06 33.74
N ILE A 398 10.45 9.36 33.73
CA ILE A 398 9.75 9.90 34.90
C ILE A 398 9.84 8.88 36.05
N LYS A 399 9.50 7.60 35.81
CA LYS A 399 9.58 6.55 36.83
C LYS A 399 10.99 6.37 37.42
N GLU A 400 12.03 6.39 36.59
CA GLU A 400 13.44 6.29 37.01
C GLU A 400 13.88 7.51 37.83
N ALA A 401 13.48 8.73 37.41
CA ALA A 401 13.78 9.95 38.17
C ALA A 401 13.10 9.96 39.55
N PHE A 402 11.85 9.51 39.64
CA PHE A 402 11.15 9.37 40.93
C PHE A 402 11.74 8.26 41.81
N GLY A 403 12.22 7.16 41.23
CA GLY A 403 12.85 6.06 41.97
C GLY A 403 14.16 6.40 42.67
N THR A 404 14.75 7.58 42.38
CA THR A 404 15.93 8.09 43.11
C THR A 404 15.55 8.76 44.44
N TYR A 405 14.30 9.18 44.61
CA TYR A 405 13.83 9.90 45.79
C TYR A 405 12.91 9.08 46.70
N VAL A 406 12.34 7.99 46.19
CA VAL A 406 11.44 7.10 46.91
C VAL A 406 11.63 5.66 46.43
N SER A 407 11.38 4.66 47.29
CA SER A 407 11.56 3.25 46.91
C SER A 407 10.68 2.88 45.70
N PRO A 408 11.09 1.95 44.81
CA PRO A 408 10.32 1.57 43.63
C PRO A 408 8.87 1.15 43.94
N LEU A 409 8.67 0.54 45.11
CA LEU A 409 7.35 0.15 45.64
C LEU A 409 6.46 1.36 45.94
N VAL A 410 7.02 2.44 46.47
CA VAL A 410 6.30 3.71 46.74
C VAL A 410 5.94 4.41 45.43
N VAL A 411 6.83 4.42 44.43
CA VAL A 411 6.54 5.00 43.10
C VAL A 411 5.38 4.30 42.42
N ASP A 412 5.36 2.96 42.43
CA ASP A 412 4.28 2.19 41.82
C ASP A 412 2.94 2.36 42.55
N GLN A 413 2.97 2.55 43.86
CA GLN A 413 1.78 2.91 44.65
C GLN A 413 1.27 4.32 44.34
N LEU A 414 2.15 5.33 44.27
CA LEU A 414 1.77 6.71 43.95
C LEU A 414 1.21 6.84 42.51
N LEU A 415 1.74 6.06 41.57
CA LEU A 415 1.21 6.01 40.19
C LEU A 415 -0.15 5.33 40.10
N SER A 416 -0.44 4.37 41.00
CA SER A 416 -1.72 3.67 41.02
C SER A 416 -2.79 4.36 41.87
N HIS A 417 -2.38 5.11 42.90
CA HIS A 417 -3.25 5.84 43.83
C HIS A 417 -2.70 7.27 44.03
N PRO A 418 -2.99 8.20 43.11
CA PRO A 418 -2.48 9.57 43.15
C PRO A 418 -2.86 10.33 44.42
N GLU A 419 -3.98 9.97 45.06
CA GLU A 419 -4.42 10.54 46.34
C GLU A 419 -3.42 10.34 47.49
N LEU A 420 -2.54 9.33 47.43
CA LEU A 420 -1.48 9.14 48.43
C LEU A 420 -0.37 10.19 48.35
N ALA A 421 -0.37 11.04 47.32
CA ALA A 421 0.57 12.16 47.15
C ALA A 421 0.10 13.48 47.80
N GLU A 422 -1.11 13.53 48.35
CA GLU A 422 -1.63 14.73 49.02
C GLU A 422 -0.99 14.93 50.41
N LEU A 423 -0.99 16.18 50.89
CA LEU A 423 -0.54 16.53 52.24
C LEU A 423 -1.49 15.95 53.29
N GLY A 424 -0.91 15.33 54.32
CA GLY A 424 -1.67 14.69 55.39
C GLY A 424 -1.15 13.30 55.67
N GLY A 425 -1.68 12.68 56.71
CA GLY A 425 -1.29 11.34 57.11
C GLY A 425 -2.42 10.59 57.78
N ARG A 426 -2.29 9.27 57.80
CA ARG A 426 -3.22 8.38 58.49
C ARG A 426 -2.57 7.85 59.76
N ARG A 427 -3.39 7.63 60.79
CA ARG A 427 -2.94 6.90 61.97
C ARG A 427 -2.76 5.42 61.61
N ALA A 428 -1.61 4.87 61.94
CA ALA A 428 -1.28 3.47 61.76
C ALA A 428 -0.39 2.99 62.91
N VAL A 429 -0.49 1.71 63.25
CA VAL A 429 0.50 1.07 64.12
C VAL A 429 1.65 0.62 63.23
N LEU A 430 2.83 1.17 63.46
CA LEU A 430 4.04 0.87 62.70
C LEU A 430 5.19 0.53 63.65
N THR A 431 6.21 -0.15 63.13
CA THR A 431 7.47 -0.35 63.85
C THR A 431 8.52 0.60 63.29
N VAL A 432 9.10 1.41 64.16
CA VAL A 432 10.13 2.40 63.83
C VAL A 432 11.47 1.89 64.30
N LEU A 433 12.49 2.04 63.45
CA LEU A 433 13.88 1.69 63.69
C LEU A 433 14.73 2.95 63.55
N PHE A 434 15.51 3.26 64.58
CA PHE A 434 16.60 4.21 64.51
C PHE A 434 17.91 3.47 64.66
N SER A 435 18.89 3.75 63.81
CA SER A 435 20.26 3.31 64.00
C SER A 435 21.21 4.48 63.96
N ASP A 436 22.26 4.45 64.78
CA ASP A 436 23.32 5.46 64.82
C ASP A 436 24.68 4.81 65.05
N LEU A 437 25.77 5.43 64.56
CA LEU A 437 27.11 4.91 64.79
C LEU A 437 27.64 5.38 66.15
N ALA A 438 28.02 4.41 66.98
CA ALA A 438 28.61 4.67 68.28
C ALA A 438 29.99 5.32 68.11
N ASP A 439 30.18 6.43 68.82
CA ASP A 439 31.46 7.15 68.91
C ASP A 439 31.95 7.67 67.55
N PHE A 440 31.02 8.06 66.66
CA PHE A 440 31.32 8.56 65.32
C PHE A 440 31.83 10.00 65.25
N THR A 441 31.41 10.88 66.17
CA THR A 441 31.82 12.30 66.15
C THR A 441 33.35 12.49 66.12
N PRO A 442 34.15 11.83 66.99
CA PRO A 442 35.61 11.93 66.91
C PRO A 442 36.18 11.42 65.58
N ILE A 443 35.59 10.38 64.99
CA ILE A 443 36.02 9.82 63.70
C ILE A 443 35.77 10.84 62.58
N SER A 444 34.63 11.54 62.62
CA SER A 444 34.29 12.58 61.63
C SER A 444 35.16 13.83 61.71
N GLU A 445 35.77 14.11 62.87
CA GLU A 445 36.67 15.26 63.06
C GLU A 445 38.12 14.97 62.61
N GLU A 446 38.52 13.69 62.57
CA GLU A 446 39.87 13.25 62.20
C GLU A 446 40.04 12.87 60.72
N MET A 447 38.96 12.47 60.05
CA MET A 447 38.96 12.07 58.64
C MET A 447 38.91 13.25 57.67
N ASP A 448 39.52 13.10 56.50
CA ASP A 448 39.35 14.03 55.39
C ASP A 448 37.88 14.05 54.92
N PRO A 449 37.28 15.22 54.60
CA PRO A 449 35.85 15.31 54.28
C PRO A 449 35.41 14.42 53.12
N GLU A 450 36.23 14.29 52.07
CA GLU A 450 35.95 13.46 50.91
C GLU A 450 35.98 11.97 51.28
N GLU A 451 36.94 11.55 52.11
CA GLU A 451 37.05 10.17 52.63
C GLU A 451 35.89 9.83 53.58
N LEU A 452 35.47 10.79 54.42
CA LEU A 452 34.33 10.66 55.32
C LEU A 452 33.03 10.45 54.55
N VAL A 453 32.80 11.23 53.49
CA VAL A 453 31.62 11.08 52.63
C VAL A 453 31.62 9.73 51.93
N ALA A 454 32.77 9.26 51.41
CA ALA A 454 32.87 7.95 50.79
C ALA A 454 32.58 6.82 51.79
N PHE A 455 33.14 6.92 53.01
CA PHE A 455 32.92 5.97 54.09
C PHE A 455 31.45 5.91 54.52
N LEU A 456 30.82 7.08 54.75
CA LEU A 456 29.41 7.18 55.11
C LEU A 456 28.51 6.63 54.00
N ASN A 457 28.77 6.97 52.74
CA ASN A 457 27.96 6.44 51.64
C ASN A 457 28.06 4.91 51.53
N GLU A 458 29.24 4.31 51.74
CA GLU A 458 29.39 2.86 51.77
C GLU A 458 28.56 2.22 52.90
N TYR A 459 28.64 2.78 54.11
CA TYR A 459 27.83 2.35 55.26
C TYR A 459 26.33 2.49 55.02
N LEU A 460 25.87 3.71 54.69
CA LEU A 460 24.46 4.03 54.49
C LEU A 460 23.86 3.19 53.36
N THR A 461 24.62 2.91 52.29
CA THR A 461 24.18 2.06 51.18
C THR A 461 23.90 0.64 51.65
N GLU A 462 24.86 -0.03 52.29
CA GLU A 462 24.69 -1.42 52.76
C GLU A 462 23.53 -1.53 53.76
N MET A 463 23.45 -0.60 54.72
CA MET A 463 22.38 -0.61 55.72
C MET A 463 21.00 -0.38 55.09
N THR A 464 20.92 0.55 54.13
CA THR A 464 19.68 0.82 53.37
C THR A 464 19.24 -0.42 52.60
N GLU A 465 20.16 -1.14 51.96
CA GLU A 465 19.84 -2.37 51.25
C GLU A 465 19.25 -3.44 52.19
N VAL A 466 19.75 -3.56 53.42
CA VAL A 466 19.19 -4.48 54.43
C VAL A 466 17.78 -4.05 54.81
N VAL A 467 17.54 -2.78 55.10
CA VAL A 467 16.19 -2.26 55.44
C VAL A 467 15.20 -2.58 54.32
N LEU A 468 15.57 -2.29 53.06
CA LEU A 468 14.73 -2.53 51.90
C LEU A 468 14.47 -4.04 51.66
N ARG A 469 15.47 -4.91 51.91
CA ARG A 469 15.35 -6.37 51.79
C ARG A 469 14.31 -6.97 52.74
N HIS A 470 14.09 -6.33 53.89
CA HIS A 470 13.04 -6.70 54.85
C HIS A 470 11.73 -5.94 54.64
N GLU A 471 11.55 -5.28 53.49
CA GLU A 471 10.38 -4.47 53.13
C GLU A 471 10.16 -3.26 54.08
N GLY A 472 11.25 -2.74 54.66
CA GLY A 472 11.24 -1.47 55.38
C GLY A 472 11.30 -0.27 54.43
N THR A 473 10.80 0.86 54.91
CA THR A 473 10.91 2.16 54.22
C THR A 473 11.91 3.02 54.97
N VAL A 474 12.98 3.44 54.32
CA VAL A 474 13.90 4.47 54.87
C VAL A 474 13.21 5.82 54.78
N ASP A 475 13.10 6.50 55.92
CA ASP A 475 12.51 7.84 56.02
C ASP A 475 13.55 8.89 55.63
N LYS A 476 14.67 8.94 56.37
CA LYS A 476 15.76 9.88 56.13
C LYS A 476 17.07 9.44 56.78
N PHE A 477 18.14 10.12 56.38
CA PHE A 477 19.43 10.10 57.04
C PHE A 477 19.63 11.37 57.86
N GLU A 478 20.09 11.24 59.10
CA GLU A 478 20.45 12.35 59.98
C GLU A 478 21.93 12.23 60.35
N GLY A 479 22.81 12.65 59.44
CA GLY A 479 24.25 12.39 59.57
C GLY A 479 24.57 10.92 59.31
N ASP A 480 25.13 10.25 60.31
CA ASP A 480 25.37 8.80 60.36
C ASP A 480 24.14 7.99 60.81
N ALA A 481 23.09 8.66 61.29
CA ALA A 481 21.88 7.98 61.72
C ALA A 481 20.94 7.63 60.55
N ILE A 482 20.32 6.46 60.64
CA ILE A 482 19.29 5.99 59.71
C ILE A 482 17.96 5.89 60.46
N MET A 483 16.94 6.56 59.93
CA MET A 483 15.57 6.40 60.38
C MET A 483 14.79 5.59 59.35
N ALA A 484 14.18 4.49 59.80
CA ALA A 484 13.34 3.64 58.96
C ALA A 484 12.07 3.21 59.70
N PHE A 485 11.05 2.82 58.95
CA PHE A 485 9.82 2.27 59.51
C PHE A 485 9.28 1.10 58.66
N PHE A 486 8.49 0.24 59.30
CA PHE A 486 7.93 -0.97 58.73
C PHE A 486 6.41 -0.98 58.90
N GLY A 487 5.70 -1.50 57.90
CA GLY A 487 4.23 -1.56 57.87
C GLY A 487 3.54 -0.42 57.08
N ALA A 488 4.33 0.44 56.43
CA ALA A 488 3.86 1.44 55.49
C ALA A 488 4.90 1.66 54.35
N PRO A 489 4.48 2.05 53.13
CA PRO A 489 3.09 2.37 52.71
C PRO A 489 2.17 1.14 52.65
N LEU A 490 2.74 -0.05 52.40
CA LEU A 490 2.01 -1.31 52.38
C LEU A 490 1.81 -1.84 53.81
N PRO A 491 0.58 -2.22 54.19
CA PRO A 491 0.32 -2.82 55.50
C PRO A 491 0.97 -4.20 55.60
N LEU A 492 1.89 -4.37 56.55
CA LEU A 492 2.58 -5.63 56.81
C LEU A 492 2.25 -6.13 58.22
N PRO A 493 1.39 -7.14 58.40
CA PRO A 493 1.00 -7.61 59.74
C PRO A 493 2.17 -8.09 60.61
N ASP A 494 3.28 -8.49 59.99
CA ASP A 494 4.51 -8.96 60.62
C ASP A 494 5.60 -7.87 60.70
N HIS A 495 5.23 -6.59 60.54
CA HIS A 495 6.16 -5.46 60.57
C HIS A 495 7.11 -5.43 61.80
N PRO A 496 6.72 -5.82 63.03
CA PRO A 496 7.66 -5.84 64.15
C PRO A 496 8.75 -6.90 63.99
N ALA A 497 8.36 -8.11 63.54
CA ALA A 497 9.31 -9.20 63.32
C ALA A 497 10.30 -8.89 62.19
N ARG A 498 9.85 -8.18 61.15
CA ARG A 498 10.70 -7.72 60.04
C ARG A 498 11.70 -6.66 60.50
N ALA A 499 11.28 -5.68 61.30
CA ALA A 499 12.18 -4.67 61.85
C ALA A 499 13.28 -5.30 62.72
N VAL A 500 12.94 -6.28 63.55
CA VAL A 500 13.92 -7.01 64.38
C VAL A 500 14.88 -7.83 63.52
N LYS A 501 14.39 -8.53 62.48
CA LYS A 501 15.25 -9.25 61.54
C LYS A 501 16.19 -8.30 60.79
N ALA A 502 15.68 -7.16 60.33
CA ALA A 502 16.46 -6.12 59.68
C ALA A 502 17.57 -5.62 60.63
N ALA A 503 17.25 -5.28 61.88
CA ALA A 503 18.24 -4.83 62.85
C ALA A 503 19.36 -5.87 63.09
N LEU A 504 19.01 -7.14 63.23
CA LEU A 504 19.99 -8.22 63.40
C LEU A 504 20.85 -8.42 62.15
N GLU A 505 20.27 -8.27 60.96
CA GLU A 505 20.99 -8.36 59.71
C GLU A 505 21.88 -7.14 59.46
N MET A 506 21.45 -5.94 59.83
CA MET A 506 22.26 -4.72 59.77
C MET A 506 23.51 -4.87 60.63
N GLN A 507 23.40 -5.44 61.84
CA GLN A 507 24.57 -5.74 62.68
C GLN A 507 25.53 -6.72 61.99
N ARG A 508 25.01 -7.79 61.36
CA ARG A 508 25.84 -8.77 60.63
C ARG A 508 26.50 -8.17 59.39
N SER A 509 25.78 -7.35 58.63
CA SER A 509 26.32 -6.63 57.47
C SER A 509 27.40 -5.64 57.90
N LEU A 510 27.22 -4.95 59.03
CA LEU A 510 28.25 -4.08 59.59
C LEU A 510 29.48 -4.86 60.03
N ASP A 511 29.34 -6.05 60.64
CA ASP A 511 30.49 -6.90 60.98
C ASP A 511 31.28 -7.33 59.74
N SER A 512 30.59 -7.63 58.64
CA SER A 512 31.23 -7.90 57.34
C SER A 512 31.96 -6.67 56.79
N LEU A 513 31.34 -5.49 56.83
CA LEU A 513 31.96 -4.22 56.45
C LEU A 513 33.21 -3.94 57.28
N ARG A 514 33.12 -4.10 58.61
CA ARG A 514 34.23 -3.91 59.54
C ARG A 514 35.43 -4.79 59.23
N ARG A 515 35.22 -6.04 58.82
CA ARG A 515 36.31 -6.93 58.38
C ARG A 515 37.02 -6.39 57.14
N ARG A 516 36.27 -5.94 56.14
CA ARG A 516 36.84 -5.31 54.94
C ARG A 516 37.58 -4.01 55.28
N TRP A 517 36.95 -3.16 56.07
CA TRP A 517 37.55 -1.91 56.54
C TRP A 517 38.83 -2.12 57.36
N ALA A 518 38.93 -3.21 58.12
CA ALA A 518 40.15 -3.56 58.83
C ALA A 518 41.32 -3.89 57.88
N GLU A 519 41.05 -4.55 56.75
CA GLU A 519 42.04 -4.82 55.70
C GLU A 519 42.45 -3.54 54.94
N GLU A 520 41.52 -2.59 54.81
CA GLU A 520 41.71 -1.29 54.16
C GLU A 520 42.31 -0.22 55.10
N GLY A 521 42.52 -0.53 56.39
CA GLY A 521 43.03 0.42 57.38
C GLY A 521 42.02 1.49 57.83
N LYS A 522 40.72 1.30 57.56
CA LYS A 522 39.63 2.20 57.91
C LYS A 522 39.16 2.06 59.38
N PRO A 523 38.50 3.08 59.95
CA PRO A 523 38.02 3.06 61.33
C PRO A 523 37.05 1.91 61.63
N GLN A 524 37.11 1.41 62.86
CA GLN A 524 36.22 0.37 63.36
C GLN A 524 35.07 0.99 64.14
N VAL A 525 33.89 1.01 63.52
CA VAL A 525 32.67 1.57 64.12
C VAL A 525 31.79 0.47 64.69
N ARG A 526 30.89 0.85 65.60
CA ARG A 526 29.78 0.01 66.07
C ARG A 526 28.49 0.75 65.82
N MET A 527 27.39 0.03 65.71
CA MET A 527 26.07 0.63 65.50
C MET A 527 25.15 0.28 66.65
N ARG A 528 24.37 1.26 67.09
CA ARG A 528 23.31 1.09 68.07
C ARG A 528 21.99 1.18 67.34
N ILE A 529 21.04 0.32 67.72
CA ILE A 529 19.71 0.30 67.13
C ILE A 529 18.65 0.38 68.23
N GLY A 530 17.68 1.27 68.04
CA GLY A 530 16.47 1.41 68.84
C GLY A 530 15.24 1.06 68.03
N ILE A 531 14.39 0.18 68.54
CA ILE A 531 13.16 -0.27 67.86
C ILE A 531 11.95 -0.03 68.77
N ASN A 532 10.91 0.59 68.23
CA ASN A 532 9.64 0.70 68.93
C ASN A 532 8.46 0.53 68.00
N THR A 533 7.44 -0.18 68.49
CA THR A 533 6.15 -0.36 67.82
C THR A 533 5.08 0.45 68.55
N GLY A 534 4.32 1.23 67.80
CA GLY A 534 3.24 2.05 68.37
C GLY A 534 2.43 2.79 67.32
N GLU A 535 1.38 3.47 67.77
CA GLU A 535 0.56 4.31 66.92
C GLU A 535 1.33 5.57 66.50
N VAL A 536 1.41 5.79 65.20
CA VAL A 536 2.05 6.96 64.56
C VAL A 536 1.15 7.50 63.46
N VAL A 537 1.38 8.75 63.06
CA VAL A 537 0.82 9.33 61.85
C VAL A 537 1.83 9.16 60.73
N VAL A 538 1.47 8.43 59.68
CA VAL A 538 2.30 8.24 58.49
C VAL A 538 1.70 8.95 57.29
N GLY A 539 2.51 9.68 56.53
CA GLY A 539 2.05 10.38 55.33
C GLY A 539 3.04 11.44 54.82
N ASN A 540 2.59 12.26 53.87
CA ASN A 540 3.40 13.36 53.34
C ASN A 540 3.31 14.56 54.27
N MET A 541 4.46 14.96 54.81
CA MET A 541 4.61 16.11 55.70
C MET A 541 5.50 17.16 55.05
N GLY A 542 5.29 18.44 55.39
CA GLY A 542 6.11 19.55 54.89
C GLY A 542 5.28 20.71 54.36
N SER A 543 5.74 21.32 53.27
CA SER A 543 5.04 22.43 52.60
C SER A 543 4.62 22.02 51.19
N HIS A 544 3.73 22.79 50.56
CA HIS A 544 3.37 22.58 49.15
C HIS A 544 4.57 22.59 48.17
N LYS A 545 5.74 23.07 48.59
CA LYS A 545 6.96 23.13 47.75
C LYS A 545 7.98 22.03 48.06
N LYS A 546 7.89 21.39 49.23
CA LYS A 546 8.79 20.31 49.66
C LYS A 546 8.05 19.42 50.65
N MET A 547 7.84 18.16 50.26
CA MET A 547 7.13 17.16 51.04
C MET A 547 8.02 15.94 51.20
N ASP A 548 8.06 15.40 52.41
CA ASP A 548 8.76 14.15 52.73
C ASP A 548 7.72 13.16 53.26
N TYR A 549 7.75 11.91 52.76
CA TYR A 549 6.90 10.84 53.27
C TYR A 549 7.51 10.26 54.54
N THR A 550 6.93 10.57 55.70
CA THR A 550 7.56 10.37 57.01
C THR A 550 6.54 9.92 58.06
N VAL A 551 7.04 9.48 59.21
CA VAL A 551 6.22 9.12 60.38
C VAL A 551 6.39 10.13 61.51
N MET A 552 5.30 10.48 62.20
CA MET A 552 5.30 11.36 63.37
C MET A 552 4.50 10.76 64.53
N GLY A 553 5.02 10.91 65.74
CA GLY A 553 4.32 10.50 66.97
C GLY A 553 5.28 10.16 68.10
N ASP A 554 4.76 10.02 69.31
CA ASP A 554 5.56 9.70 70.50
C ASP A 554 6.29 8.35 70.37
N ALA A 555 5.71 7.40 69.61
CA ALA A 555 6.33 6.12 69.33
C ALA A 555 7.62 6.24 68.49
N VAL A 556 7.73 7.25 67.62
CA VAL A 556 8.96 7.54 66.86
C VAL A 556 10.06 8.01 67.81
N ASN A 557 9.73 8.96 68.70
CA ASN A 557 10.66 9.51 69.68
C ASN A 557 11.15 8.44 70.67
N LEU A 558 10.32 7.46 71.01
CA LEU A 558 10.72 6.35 71.87
C LEU A 558 11.76 5.45 71.20
N ALA A 559 11.63 5.14 69.90
CA ALA A 559 12.65 4.39 69.16
C ALA A 559 14.01 5.12 69.16
N ALA A 560 14.00 6.43 68.89
CA ALA A 560 15.21 7.26 68.94
C ALA A 560 15.86 7.29 70.35
N ARG A 561 15.04 7.35 71.42
CA ARG A 561 15.57 7.27 72.80
C ARG A 561 16.15 5.90 73.11
N LEU A 562 15.53 4.82 72.64
CA LEU A 562 16.03 3.46 72.84
C LEU A 562 17.38 3.24 72.16
N GLU A 563 17.57 3.82 70.96
CA GLU A 563 18.87 3.85 70.29
C GLU A 563 19.92 4.45 71.25
N GLY A 564 19.73 5.70 71.70
CA GLY A 564 20.72 6.38 72.53
C GLY A 564 20.96 5.71 73.89
N VAL A 565 19.93 5.06 74.46
CA VAL A 565 20.01 4.34 75.74
C VAL A 565 20.86 3.07 75.67
N ASN A 566 21.12 2.52 74.47
CA ASN A 566 22.10 1.44 74.28
C ASN A 566 23.47 1.80 74.90
N LYS A 567 23.85 3.07 74.88
CA LYS A 567 25.11 3.57 75.49
C LYS A 567 25.18 3.26 76.98
N VAL A 568 24.05 3.38 77.69
CA VAL A 568 23.98 3.18 79.15
C VAL A 568 24.04 1.70 79.49
N TYR A 569 23.28 0.88 78.76
CA TYR A 569 23.20 -0.56 79.00
C TYR A 569 24.31 -1.39 78.33
N ARG A 570 25.16 -0.74 77.52
CA ARG A 570 26.23 -1.36 76.73
C ARG A 570 25.72 -2.48 75.81
N THR A 571 24.56 -2.24 75.22
CA THR A 571 23.92 -3.11 74.22
C THR A 571 24.07 -2.52 72.82
N GLU A 572 23.75 -3.30 71.80
CA GLU A 572 23.80 -2.88 70.39
C GLU A 572 22.42 -2.77 69.75
N VAL A 573 21.42 -3.47 70.32
CA VAL A 573 20.02 -3.40 69.89
C VAL A 573 19.14 -3.38 71.14
N LEU A 574 18.24 -2.39 71.22
CA LEU A 574 17.19 -2.31 72.24
C LEU A 574 15.83 -2.15 71.57
N MET A 575 14.83 -2.82 72.14
CA MET A 575 13.45 -2.71 71.69
C MET A 575 12.50 -2.46 72.86
N SER A 576 11.39 -1.79 72.59
CA SER A 576 10.29 -1.65 73.53
C SER A 576 9.60 -3.00 73.80
N GLY A 577 8.92 -3.13 74.93
CA GLY A 577 8.07 -4.32 75.19
C GLY A 577 6.82 -4.41 74.29
N SER A 578 6.51 -3.35 73.54
CA SER A 578 5.44 -3.31 72.53
C SER A 578 5.85 -3.85 71.16
N THR A 579 7.16 -4.04 70.93
CA THR A 579 7.75 -4.64 69.71
C THR A 579 7.98 -6.12 69.96
#